data_AF-A0A954XEQ7-F1
#
_entry.id   AF-A0A954XEQ7-F1
#
_cell.length_a   1.000
_cell.length_b   1.000
_cell.length_c   1.000
_cell.angle_alpha   90.00
_cell.angle_beta   90.00
_cell.angle_gamma   90.00
#
_symmetry.space_group_name_H-M   'P 1'
#
loop_
_entity.id
_entity.type
_entity.pdbx_description
1 polymer ?
#
loop_
_entity_poly.entity_id
_entity_poly.type
_entity_poly.pdbx_seq_one_letter_code
_entity_poly.pdbx_strand_id
1 'polypeptide(L)' 'GDRSGAMCRGVQVTLSFDEEKYTSGNLFLFASVLDRFISLYSNLNSFTQTVAVSNRRQGVIHKWPARAGAQKIL' A
#
# COMPACT_ATOMS: atom_id res chain seq x y z
N GLY A 1 -9.11 32.99 1.84
CA GLY A 1 -8.80 31.70 2.47
C GLY A 1 -8.30 30.79 1.38
N ASP A 2 -6.99 30.70 1.22
CA ASP A 2 -6.38 29.92 0.15
C ASP A 2 -6.44 28.43 0.53
N ARG A 3 -7.32 27.69 -0.15
CA ARG A 3 -7.28 26.22 -0.12
C ARG A 3 -6.33 25.80 -1.23
N SER A 4 -5.02 25.98 -1.00
CA SER A 4 -4.00 25.34 -1.82
C SER A 4 -4.01 23.84 -1.49
N GLY A 5 -5.02 23.14 -2.00
CA GLY A 5 -5.06 21.69 -1.97
C GLY A 5 -3.95 21.17 -2.87
N ALA A 6 -2.82 20.79 -2.29
CA ALA A 6 -1.77 20.13 -3.04
C ALA A 6 -2.31 18.79 -3.57
N MET A 7 -2.32 18.64 -4.89
CA MET A 7 -2.82 17.44 -5.56
C MET A 7 -1.71 16.38 -5.55
N CYS A 8 -1.70 15.53 -4.54
CA CYS A 8 -0.73 14.44 -4.43
C CYS A 8 -1.16 13.25 -5.30
N ARG A 9 -0.25 12.70 -6.12
CA ARG A 9 -0.53 11.52 -6.95
C ARG A 9 -0.16 10.26 -6.20
N GLY A 10 -1.13 9.46 -5.77
CA GLY A 10 -0.83 8.21 -5.07
C GLY A 10 -0.89 6.96 -5.94
N VAL A 11 -0.21 5.92 -5.49
CA VAL A 11 -0.29 4.56 -6.02
C VAL A 11 -0.93 3.67 -4.98
N GLN A 12 -2.09 3.11 -5.29
CA GLN A 12 -2.68 2.04 -4.50
C GLN A 12 -2.23 0.69 -5.06
N VAL A 13 -1.60 -0.13 -4.24
CA VAL A 13 -1.20 -1.49 -4.57
C VAL A 13 -2.18 -2.46 -3.93
N THR A 14 -2.93 -3.17 -4.75
CA THR A 14 -3.87 -4.20 -4.28
C THR A 14 -3.24 -5.58 -4.46
N LEU A 15 -3.04 -6.30 -3.37
CA LEU A 15 -2.51 -7.65 -3.35
C LEU A 15 -3.66 -8.63 -3.13
N SER A 16 -3.99 -9.40 -4.16
CA SER A 16 -5.03 -10.42 -4.10
C SER A 16 -4.43 -11.76 -3.67
N PHE A 17 -4.96 -12.31 -2.58
CA PHE A 17 -4.47 -13.54 -1.98
C PHE A 17 -5.51 -14.64 -1.98
N ASP A 18 -5.03 -15.88 -2.11
CA ASP A 18 -5.84 -17.09 -2.05
C ASP A 18 -5.54 -17.82 -0.73
N GLU A 19 -6.51 -17.81 0.18
CA GLU A 19 -6.38 -18.32 1.55
C GLU A 19 -6.18 -19.85 1.61
N GLU A 20 -6.48 -20.61 0.54
CA GLU A 20 -6.23 -22.06 0.49
C GLU A 20 -4.75 -22.41 0.30
N LYS A 21 -3.97 -21.51 -0.32
CA LYS A 21 -2.55 -21.77 -0.64
C LYS A 21 -1.59 -21.16 0.37
N TYR A 22 -2.07 -20.33 1.28
CA TYR A 22 -1.22 -19.54 2.17
C TYR A 22 -1.80 -19.41 3.57
N THR A 23 -1.02 -19.79 4.57
CA THR A 23 -1.30 -19.46 5.98
C THR A 23 -1.27 -17.94 6.18
N SER A 24 -2.32 -17.40 6.80
CA SER A 24 -2.55 -15.95 6.96
C SER A 24 -1.37 -15.17 7.56
N GLY A 25 -0.51 -15.81 8.36
CA GLY A 25 0.68 -15.19 8.97
C GLY A 25 1.77 -14.81 7.97
N ASN A 26 2.09 -15.68 7.00
CA ASN A 26 3.17 -15.43 6.04
C ASN A 26 2.80 -14.32 5.03
N LEU A 27 1.52 -14.25 4.69
CA LEU A 27 0.94 -13.25 3.81
C LEU A 27 1.03 -11.83 4.36
N PHE A 28 0.71 -11.67 5.64
CA PHE A 28 0.77 -10.37 6.29
C PHE A 28 2.20 -9.80 6.33
N LEU A 29 3.18 -10.66 6.64
CA LEU A 29 4.60 -10.30 6.60
C LEU A 29 5.04 -9.93 5.19
N PHE A 30 4.70 -10.76 4.19
CA PHE A 30 5.03 -10.49 2.79
C PHE A 30 4.45 -9.16 2.31
N ALA A 31 3.17 -8.92 2.58
CA ALA A 31 2.50 -7.66 2.22
C ALA A 31 3.08 -6.46 2.97
N SER A 32 3.47 -6.60 4.24
CA SER A 32 4.13 -5.53 5.01
C SER A 32 5.52 -5.19 4.48
N VAL A 33 6.27 -6.20 4.01
CA VAL A 33 7.57 -5.99 3.36
C VAL A 33 7.37 -5.29 2.02
N LEU A 34 6.38 -5.72 1.22
CA LEU A 34 6.04 -5.08 -0.06
C LEU A 34 5.63 -3.62 0.14
N ASP A 35 4.78 -3.33 1.13
CA ASP A 35 4.34 -1.98 1.48
C ASP A 35 5.53 -1.07 1.80
N ARG A 36 6.51 -1.58 2.58
CA ARG A 36 7.73 -0.83 2.90
C ARG A 36 8.64 -0.69 1.69
N PHE A 37 8.79 -1.74 0.89
CA PHE A 37 9.60 -1.71 -0.33
C PHE A 37 9.05 -0.70 -1.33
N ILE A 38 7.76 -0.77 -1.66
CA ILE A 38 7.10 0.14 -2.59
C ILE A 38 7.17 1.59 -2.10
N SER A 39 6.99 1.82 -0.79
CA SER A 39 7.11 3.15 -0.19
C SER A 39 8.51 3.75 -0.33
N LEU A 40 9.57 2.93 -0.44
CA LEU A 40 10.95 3.41 -0.69
C LEU A 40 11.19 3.82 -2.14
N TYR A 41 10.48 3.21 -3.10
CA TYR A 41 10.56 3.58 -4.53
C TYR A 41 9.56 4.67 -4.92
N SER A 42 8.65 5.04 -4.02
CA SER A 42 7.71 6.13 -4.23
C SER A 42 8.43 7.47 -4.21
N ASN A 43 8.32 8.21 -5.31
CA ASN A 43 8.75 9.60 -5.36
C ASN A 43 7.97 10.43 -4.31
N LEU A 44 8.54 11.52 -3.83
CA LEU A 44 8.06 12.26 -2.66
C LEU A 44 6.76 13.04 -2.86
N ASN A 45 6.36 13.24 -4.12
CA ASN A 45 5.02 13.73 -4.46
C ASN A 45 3.96 12.63 -4.57
N SER A 46 4.32 11.41 -4.18
CA SER A 46 3.46 10.25 -4.25
C SER A 46 3.29 9.55 -2.92
N PHE A 47 2.04 9.19 -2.62
CA PHE A 47 1.68 8.34 -1.50
C PHE A 47 1.47 6.92 -1.99
N THR A 48 1.92 5.93 -1.25
CA THR A 48 1.68 4.51 -1.55
C THR A 48 0.76 3.93 -0.51
N GLN A 49 -0.24 3.16 -0.93
CA GLN A 49 -1.15 2.47 -0.03
C GLN A 49 -1.27 1.02 -0.45
N THR A 50 -0.90 0.10 0.43
CA THR A 50 -1.05 -1.34 0.18
C THR A 50 -2.36 -1.84 0.76
N VAL A 51 -3.09 -2.64 -0.01
CA VAL A 51 -4.35 -3.28 0.40
C VAL A 51 -4.26 -4.76 0.08
N ALA A 52 -4.33 -5.61 1.11
CA ALA A 52 -4.49 -7.04 0.97
C ALA A 52 -5.98 -7.37 0.82
N VAL A 53 -6.35 -8.07 -0.24
CA VAL A 53 -7.71 -8.54 -0.50
C VAL A 53 -7.72 -10.06 -0.64
N SER A 54 -8.77 -10.68 -0.11
CA SER A 54 -9.03 -12.11 -0.29
C SER A 54 -9.78 -12.32 -1.60
N ASN A 55 -9.22 -13.13 -2.49
CA ASN A 55 -9.84 -13.44 -3.79
C ASN A 55 -11.19 -14.15 -3.62
N ARG A 56 -11.32 -14.97 -2.56
CA ARG A 56 -12.48 -15.83 -2.35
C ARG A 56 -13.61 -15.12 -1.60
N ARG A 57 -13.28 -14.27 -0.63
CA ARG A 57 -14.27 -13.59 0.22
C ARG A 57 -14.64 -12.19 -0.27
N GLN A 58 -14.00 -11.70 -1.35
CA GLN A 58 -14.06 -10.31 -1.81
C GLN A 58 -13.97 -9.32 -0.63
N GLY A 59 -13.08 -9.62 0.31
CA GLY A 59 -12.94 -8.89 1.56
C GLY A 59 -11.54 -8.29 1.67
N VAL A 60 -11.46 -7.08 2.21
CA VAL A 60 -10.17 -6.49 2.61
C VAL A 60 -9.67 -7.29 3.81
N ILE A 61 -8.58 -8.03 3.62
CA ILE A 61 -7.89 -8.74 4.70
C ILE A 61 -7.22 -7.71 5.62
N HIS A 62 -6.49 -6.79 5.00
CA HIS A 62 -5.79 -5.73 5.72
C HIS A 62 -5.51 -4.55 4.80
N LYS A 63 -5.61 -3.35 5.35
CA LYS A 63 -5.27 -2.10 4.65
C LYS A 63 -4.20 -1.39 5.46
N TRP A 64 -3.02 -1.27 4.88
CA TRP A 64 -1.95 -0.50 5.49
C TRP A 64 -2.24 1.01 5.35
N PRO A 65 -1.79 1.83 6.30
CA PRO A 65 -1.92 3.28 6.21
C PRO A 65 -1.17 3.79 4.97
N ALA A 66 -1.71 4.81 4.31
CA ALA A 66 -1.02 5.47 3.22
C ALA A 66 0.30 6.06 3.72
N ARG A 67 1.41 5.66 3.09
CA ARG A 67 2.75 6.17 3.40
C ARG A 67 3.14 7.19 2.35
N ALA A 68 3.53 8.39 2.78
CA ALA A 68 4.16 9.36 1.89
C ALA A 68 5.55 8.84 1.48
N GLY A 69 5.88 8.89 0.19
CA GLY A 69 7.23 8.60 -0.28
C GLY A 69 8.23 9.56 0.38
N ALA A 70 9.37 9.05 0.86
CA ALA A 70 10.32 9.82 1.66
C ALA A 70 11.44 10.52 0.83
N GLN A 71 11.37 10.46 -0.50
CA GLN A 71 12.49 10.87 -1.37
C GLN A 71 12.62 12.41 -1.52
N LYS A 72 13.29 13.08 -0.58
CA LYS A 72 13.59 14.53 -0.58
C LYS A 72 13.79 15.09 -2.00
N ILE A 73 13.00 16.10 -2.40
CA ILE A 73 13.18 16.82 -3.67
C ILE A 73 14.58 17.41 -3.57
N LEU A 74 15.47 17.00 -4.47
CA LEU A 74 16.82 17.52 -4.61
C LEU A 74 16.78 18.82 -5.41
#